data_AF-A0A931V5R3-F1
#
_entry.id   AF-A0A931V5R3-F1
#
_cell.length_a   1.000
_cell.length_b   1.000
_cell.length_c   1.000
_cell.angle_alpha   90.00
_cell.angle_beta   90.00
_cell.angle_gamma   90.00
#
_symmetry.space_group_name_H-M   'P 1'
#
loop_
_entity.id
_entity.type
_entity.pdbx_description
1 polymer ?
#
loop_
_entity_poly.entity_id
_entity_poly.type
_entity_poly.pdbx_seq_one_letter_code
_entity_poly.pdbx_strand_id
1 'polypeptide(L)'
;MASLSIHNATITGPSSPSGAPVAGTSTPVDVSAAAGTARITAALTPASSWQPSLELHLETAEDSAGSTGWREVGFLRLNVREGMSRRVGVGGLDKFVRARWVFNGAPSATLAITGETNSELVAGAVGTSVLADESVTAGKLAADAVETAKILDDAVTGPKIADGSIAAAHVANAAAGVGALVAIHLPFTAGVGGSADDVTLFDAAWPFKARIVDVFAVIATAVEAKTAQLRDTAGGAGSALSDAFDAGSTGVKRNAAITATSTIDADASLFLRRSDSGLAGEVVILAQRIA
;
A
#
# COMPACT_ATOMS: atom_id res chain seq x y z
N MET A 1 22.88 -21.42 11.01
CA MET A 1 24.24 -21.59 11.56
C MET A 1 25.23 -21.60 10.40
N ALA A 2 25.99 -20.53 10.23
CA ALA A 2 27.24 -20.43 9.45
C ALA A 2 27.83 -19.06 9.86
N SER A 3 28.93 -18.97 10.63
CA SER A 3 30.33 -19.20 10.29
C SER A 3 30.91 -18.13 9.37
N LEU A 4 31.72 -17.24 9.95
CA LEU A 4 32.74 -16.48 9.24
C LEU A 4 34.09 -16.75 9.92
N SER A 5 35.09 -17.06 9.10
CA SER A 5 36.45 -17.46 9.46
C SER A 5 37.41 -16.57 8.69
N ILE A 6 38.46 -16.04 9.32
CA ILE A 6 39.55 -15.34 8.65
C ILE A 6 40.87 -15.86 9.24
N HIS A 7 41.78 -16.28 8.35
CA HIS A 7 43.04 -16.95 8.62
C HIS A 7 44.26 -16.11 8.19
N ASN A 8 45.38 -16.38 8.88
CA ASN A 8 46.79 -16.07 8.61
C ASN A 8 47.27 -14.61 8.60
N ALA A 9 48.25 -14.34 9.47
CA ALA A 9 49.27 -13.32 9.26
C ALA A 9 50.64 -13.94 9.57
N THR A 10 51.62 -13.68 8.71
CA THR A 10 53.04 -14.03 8.91
C THR A 10 53.76 -12.78 9.40
N ILE A 11 54.65 -12.86 10.40
CA ILE A 11 55.43 -11.71 10.89
C ILE A 11 56.93 -12.03 10.96
N THR A 12 57.75 -11.07 10.53
CA THR A 12 59.21 -11.04 10.65
C THR A 12 59.70 -9.75 11.35
N GLY A 13 60.32 -9.90 12.54
CA GLY A 13 61.29 -8.99 13.22
C GLY A 13 60.78 -7.82 14.09
N PRO A 14 61.61 -7.14 14.94
CA PRO A 14 62.93 -7.51 15.49
C PRO A 14 62.90 -7.82 17.01
N SER A 15 63.92 -8.54 17.48
CA SER A 15 64.13 -8.96 18.86
C SER A 15 64.53 -7.82 19.81
N SER A 16 63.84 -7.66 20.95
CA SER A 16 64.38 -6.96 22.12
C SER A 16 64.66 -7.96 23.26
N PRO A 17 65.89 -8.00 23.82
CA PRO A 17 66.35 -9.10 24.68
C PRO A 17 66.09 -8.91 26.19
N SER A 18 65.09 -8.15 26.65
CA SER A 18 65.05 -7.70 28.06
C SER A 18 63.87 -8.18 28.92
N GLY A 19 63.14 -9.23 28.55
CA GLY A 19 62.15 -9.86 29.45
C GLY A 19 60.97 -8.99 29.89
N ALA A 20 60.81 -7.79 29.32
CA ALA A 20 59.66 -6.93 29.60
C ALA A 20 58.44 -7.42 28.82
N PRO A 21 57.24 -7.46 29.43
CA PRO A 21 56.02 -7.83 28.72
C PRO A 21 55.75 -6.83 27.61
N VAL A 22 55.50 -7.33 26.39
CA VAL A 22 55.08 -6.47 25.28
C VAL A 22 53.56 -6.47 25.24
N ALA A 23 52.96 -5.30 25.41
CA ALA A 23 51.52 -5.11 25.33
C ALA A 23 51.14 -4.53 23.95
N GLY A 24 50.15 -5.12 23.31
CA GLY A 24 49.55 -4.63 22.08
C GLY A 24 48.04 -4.46 22.25
N THR A 25 47.46 -3.41 21.68
CA THR A 25 46.01 -3.19 21.69
C THR A 25 45.46 -3.37 20.29
N SER A 26 44.23 -3.88 20.21
CA SER A 26 43.49 -3.93 18.97
C SER A 26 42.87 -2.57 18.65
N THR A 27 42.56 -2.33 17.38
CA THR A 27 41.62 -1.26 17.01
C THR A 27 40.27 -1.54 17.70
N PRO A 28 39.72 -0.56 18.43
CA PRO A 28 38.44 -0.74 19.11
C PRO A 28 37.26 -0.79 18.14
N VAL A 29 36.21 -1.50 18.54
CA VAL A 29 34.98 -1.69 17.76
C VAL A 29 33.80 -1.09 18.52
N ASP A 30 32.98 -0.27 17.86
CA ASP A 30 31.70 0.20 18.41
C ASP A 30 30.68 -0.96 18.36
N VAL A 31 30.17 -1.34 19.53
CA VAL A 31 29.20 -2.40 19.78
C VAL A 31 27.86 -1.86 20.33
N SER A 32 27.61 -0.53 20.33
CA SER A 32 26.36 0.06 20.84
C SER A 32 25.07 -0.47 20.20
N ALA A 33 25.17 -1.15 19.06
CA ALA A 33 24.04 -1.77 18.38
C ALA A 33 24.04 -3.32 18.39
N ALA A 34 24.99 -3.98 19.08
CA ALA A 34 25.23 -5.41 18.93
C ALA A 34 24.81 -6.23 20.15
N ALA A 35 23.64 -6.86 20.11
CA ALA A 35 23.34 -8.01 20.99
C ALA A 35 23.91 -9.29 20.35
N GLY A 36 25.16 -9.66 20.65
CA GLY A 36 25.77 -10.86 20.06
C GLY A 36 27.13 -11.26 20.60
N THR A 37 27.46 -12.55 20.45
CA THR A 37 28.74 -13.13 20.89
C THR A 37 29.90 -12.72 19.95
N ALA A 38 30.85 -11.95 20.45
CA ALA A 38 32.10 -11.66 19.74
C ALA A 38 33.03 -12.90 19.73
N ARG A 39 33.55 -13.28 18.57
CA ARG A 39 34.53 -14.39 18.43
C ARG A 39 35.87 -13.84 17.98
N ILE A 40 36.86 -13.91 18.86
CA ILE A 40 38.25 -13.51 18.59
C ILE A 40 39.04 -14.79 18.33
N THR A 41 39.68 -14.91 17.16
CA THR A 41 40.55 -16.04 16.81
C THR A 41 41.98 -15.52 16.70
N ALA A 42 42.87 -15.98 17.58
CA ALA A 42 44.30 -15.69 17.51
C ALA A 42 45.03 -16.97 17.12
N ALA A 43 45.79 -16.94 16.03
CA ALA A 43 46.71 -18.02 15.64
C ALA A 43 48.11 -17.62 16.11
N LEU A 44 48.74 -18.50 16.88
CA LEU A 44 50.09 -18.30 17.41
C LEU A 44 50.95 -19.45 16.93
N THR A 45 52.04 -19.13 16.23
CA THR A 45 53.02 -20.12 15.82
C THR A 45 54.22 -19.99 16.74
N PRO A 46 54.40 -20.89 17.73
CA PRO A 46 55.50 -20.78 18.66
C PRO A 46 56.83 -21.00 17.92
N ALA A 47 57.70 -19.98 17.94
CA ALA A 47 59.08 -20.14 17.50
C ALA A 47 59.87 -20.79 18.64
N SER A 48 60.13 -22.10 18.50
CA SER A 48 60.83 -22.97 19.46
C SER A 48 60.06 -23.31 20.75
N SER A 49 60.58 -24.27 21.52
CA SER A 49 59.97 -25.04 22.62
C SER A 49 59.51 -24.25 23.86
N TRP A 50 59.26 -22.95 23.69
CA TRP A 50 58.83 -22.03 24.72
C TRP A 50 57.30 -21.98 24.74
N GLN A 51 56.70 -21.99 25.95
CA GLN A 51 55.26 -21.85 26.15
C GLN A 51 54.93 -20.40 26.54
N PRO A 52 54.61 -19.50 25.60
CA PRO A 52 54.01 -18.22 25.98
C PRO A 52 52.68 -18.47 26.69
N SER A 53 52.44 -17.79 27.80
CA SER A 53 51.08 -17.52 28.26
C SER A 53 50.61 -16.24 27.56
N LEU A 54 49.57 -16.33 26.73
CA LEU A 54 48.90 -15.16 26.17
C LEU A 54 47.73 -14.78 27.08
N GLU A 55 47.74 -13.54 27.57
CA GLU A 55 46.59 -12.97 28.27
C GLU A 55 45.85 -12.03 27.31
N LEU A 56 44.59 -12.35 27.03
CA LEU A 56 43.65 -11.50 26.31
C LEU A 56 42.77 -10.80 27.33
N HIS A 57 42.91 -9.49 27.46
CA HIS A 57 42.03 -8.63 28.24
C HIS A 57 41.00 -8.01 27.30
N LEU A 58 39.72 -8.14 27.64
CA LEU A 58 38.63 -7.48 26.96
C LEU A 58 38.29 -6.22 27.73
N GLU A 59 38.34 -5.09 27.05
CA GLU A 59 38.07 -3.79 27.64
C GLU A 59 36.91 -3.13 26.94
N THR A 60 36.15 -2.32 27.69
CA THR A 60 35.01 -1.56 27.18
C THR A 60 35.09 -0.09 27.57
N ALA A 61 34.48 0.80 26.79
CA ALA A 61 34.32 2.22 27.12
C ALA A 61 32.96 2.75 26.62
N GLU A 62 32.38 3.71 27.33
CA GLU A 62 31.10 4.34 26.95
C GLU A 62 31.28 5.43 25.88
N ASP A 63 32.39 6.19 25.93
CA ASP A 63 32.49 7.47 25.22
C ASP A 63 32.91 7.35 23.75
N SER A 64 34.11 6.81 23.49
CA SER A 64 34.70 6.74 22.15
C SER A 64 35.83 5.71 22.06
N ALA A 65 36.10 5.23 20.83
CA ALA A 65 37.23 4.35 20.52
C ALA A 65 38.61 4.93 20.92
N GLY A 66 38.73 6.26 21.04
CA GLY A 66 39.96 6.94 21.45
C GLY A 66 40.06 7.26 22.94
N SER A 67 39.07 6.89 23.76
CA SER A 67 39.04 7.24 25.19
C SER A 67 40.22 6.61 25.95
N THR A 68 40.63 7.24 27.07
CA THR A 68 41.58 6.66 28.03
C THR A 68 40.86 5.92 29.17
N GLY A 69 39.54 6.07 29.30
CA GLY A 69 38.70 5.48 30.35
C GLY A 69 38.22 4.05 30.06
N TRP A 70 39.11 3.17 29.58
CA TRP A 70 38.77 1.78 29.31
C TRP A 70 38.67 0.96 30.60
N ARG A 71 37.58 0.19 30.75
CA ARG A 71 37.36 -0.72 31.87
C ARG A 71 37.49 -2.17 31.40
N GLU A 72 38.27 -2.97 32.13
CA GLU A 72 38.37 -4.40 31.86
C GLU A 72 37.06 -5.12 32.26
N VAL A 73 36.51 -5.89 31.33
CA VAL A 73 35.24 -6.62 31.49
C VAL A 73 35.41 -8.13 31.43
N GLY A 74 36.61 -8.59 31.10
CA GLY A 74 36.98 -9.99 31.19
C GLY A 74 38.41 -10.24 30.75
N PHE A 75 38.99 -11.34 31.22
CA PHE A 75 40.29 -11.81 30.75
C PHE A 75 40.25 -13.29 30.39
N LEU A 76 41.08 -13.67 29.44
CA LEU A 76 41.27 -15.03 29.01
C LEU A 76 42.75 -15.36 28.98
N ARG A 77 43.16 -16.27 29.86
CA ARG A 77 44.47 -16.91 29.76
C ARG A 77 44.40 -18.04 28.74
N LEU A 78 45.21 -17.93 27.70
CA LEU A 78 45.40 -18.95 26.69
C LEU A 78 46.79 -19.56 26.91
N ASN A 79 46.82 -20.83 27.31
CA ASN A 79 48.02 -21.64 27.20
C ASN A 79 48.15 -22.00 25.73
N VAL A 80 49.14 -21.45 25.05
CA VAL A 80 49.28 -21.58 23.59
C VAL A 80 49.57 -23.03 23.23
N ARG A 81 48.58 -23.73 22.67
CA ARG A 81 48.78 -24.95 21.89
C ARG A 81 48.07 -24.77 20.56
N GLU A 82 48.67 -25.29 19.50
CA GLU A 82 48.13 -25.23 18.14
C GLU A 82 46.67 -25.76 18.11
N GLY A 83 45.77 -25.02 17.46
CA GLY A 83 44.38 -25.44 17.25
C GLY A 83 43.39 -25.20 18.41
N MET A 84 43.77 -24.54 19.51
CA MET A 84 42.83 -24.25 20.60
C MET A 84 41.84 -23.13 20.26
N SER A 85 40.53 -23.39 20.45
CA SER A 85 39.46 -22.39 20.40
C SER A 85 38.75 -22.33 21.76
N ARG A 86 38.67 -21.14 22.38
CA ARG A 86 37.95 -20.95 23.64
C ARG A 86 36.94 -19.81 23.51
N ARG A 87 35.73 -20.03 23.98
CA ARG A 87 34.67 -19.01 24.05
C ARG A 87 34.63 -18.44 25.46
N VAL A 88 34.48 -17.13 25.58
CA VAL A 88 34.27 -16.44 26.85
C VAL A 88 33.01 -15.61 26.71
N GLY A 89 32.03 -15.87 27.57
CA GLY A 89 30.90 -14.97 27.74
C GLY A 89 31.34 -13.81 28.62
N VAL A 90 31.17 -12.59 28.14
CA VAL A 90 31.35 -11.35 28.92
C VAL A 90 30.02 -10.62 28.99
N GLY A 91 29.65 -10.16 30.19
CA GLY A 91 28.42 -9.40 30.43
C GLY A 91 28.76 -7.96 30.83
N GLY A 92 27.83 -7.02 30.59
CA GLY A 92 28.02 -5.61 30.92
C GLY A 92 29.00 -4.89 29.99
N LEU A 93 28.84 -5.10 28.68
CA LEU A 93 29.60 -4.37 27.66
C LEU A 93 29.00 -2.97 27.48
N ASP A 94 29.86 -1.97 27.41
CA ASP A 94 29.51 -0.59 27.04
C ASP A 94 29.62 -0.43 25.51
N LYS A 95 29.52 0.81 25.01
CA LYS A 95 29.47 1.14 23.59
C LYS A 95 30.68 0.69 22.77
N PHE A 96 31.91 0.75 23.27
CA PHE A 96 33.09 0.37 22.52
C PHE A 96 33.80 -0.80 23.20
N VAL A 97 34.29 -1.77 22.43
CA VAL A 97 35.05 -2.93 22.94
C VAL A 97 36.37 -3.07 22.19
N ARG A 98 37.43 -3.44 22.91
CA ARG A 98 38.73 -3.80 22.33
C ARG A 98 39.38 -4.98 23.03
N ALA A 99 40.33 -5.59 22.35
CA ALA A 99 41.23 -6.58 22.92
C ALA A 99 42.58 -5.92 23.25
N ARG A 100 43.01 -6.03 24.51
CA ARG A 100 44.39 -5.77 24.91
C ARG A 100 45.10 -7.10 25.14
N TRP A 101 46.28 -7.24 24.56
CA TRP A 101 47.08 -8.46 24.63
C TRP A 101 48.32 -8.17 25.45
N VAL A 102 48.61 -9.06 26.39
CA VAL A 102 49.85 -9.01 27.16
C VAL A 102 50.62 -10.30 26.88
N PHE A 103 51.80 -10.14 26.28
CA PHE A 103 52.75 -11.23 26.10
C PHE A 103 53.73 -11.21 27.27
N ASN A 104 53.59 -12.15 28.19
CA ASN A 104 54.57 -12.33 29.25
C ASN A 104 55.79 -13.05 28.67
N GLY A 105 56.82 -12.28 28.29
CA GLY A 105 58.13 -12.78 27.87
C GLY A 105 58.38 -12.94 26.35
N ALA A 106 57.58 -12.33 25.46
CA ALA A 106 57.81 -12.40 24.00
C ALA A 106 58.08 -11.01 23.36
N PRO A 107 59.02 -10.89 22.41
CA PRO A 107 59.35 -9.64 21.73
C PRO A 107 58.38 -9.35 20.56
N SER A 108 57.51 -8.36 20.76
CA SER A 108 56.67 -7.64 19.77
C SER A 108 55.42 -8.34 19.20
N ALA A 109 54.29 -7.59 19.18
CA ALA A 109 53.07 -7.90 18.45
C ALA A 109 52.26 -6.61 18.16
N THR A 110 51.80 -6.45 16.91
CA THR A 110 50.82 -5.40 16.53
C THR A 110 49.62 -6.07 15.90
N LEU A 111 48.42 -5.64 16.29
CA LEU A 111 47.14 -6.22 15.87
C LEU A 111 46.32 -5.19 15.09
N ALA A 112 45.92 -5.53 13.86
CA ALA A 112 44.92 -4.78 13.10
C ALA A 112 43.58 -5.51 13.14
N ILE A 113 42.52 -4.83 13.59
CA ILE A 113 41.12 -5.23 13.41
C ILE A 113 40.51 -4.30 12.37
N THR A 114 40.08 -4.85 11.23
CA THR A 114 39.20 -4.16 10.29
C THR A 114 37.84 -4.85 10.36
N GLY A 115 36.85 -4.18 10.94
CA GLY A 115 35.51 -4.72 11.13
C GLY A 115 34.61 -4.48 9.92
N GLU A 116 33.83 -5.48 9.55
CA GLU A 116 32.59 -5.31 8.76
C GLU A 116 31.40 -5.72 9.63
N THR A 117 30.31 -4.95 9.56
CA THR A 117 29.11 -5.11 10.37
C THR A 117 28.09 -6.01 9.69
N ASN A 118 27.42 -6.86 10.49
CA ASN A 118 26.35 -7.73 10.02
C ASN A 118 25.01 -6.97 9.99
N SER A 119 24.26 -7.17 8.91
CA SER A 119 23.08 -6.41 8.50
C SER A 119 21.84 -6.68 9.35
N GLU A 120 21.64 -5.90 10.42
CA GLU A 120 20.28 -5.55 10.85
C GLU A 120 20.01 -4.13 10.37
N LEU A 121 19.01 -4.00 9.50
CA LEU A 121 18.60 -2.70 8.97
C LEU A 121 18.08 -1.86 10.13
N VAL A 122 18.83 -0.83 10.51
CA VAL A 122 18.37 0.17 11.48
C VAL A 122 17.11 0.87 10.94
N ALA A 123 16.30 1.46 11.81
CA ALA A 123 15.12 2.20 11.39
C ALA A 123 15.48 3.27 10.33
N GLY A 124 14.82 3.23 9.17
CA GLY A 124 15.11 4.12 8.04
C GLY A 124 16.31 3.72 7.18
N ALA A 125 16.97 2.57 7.43
CA ALA A 125 18.09 2.09 6.62
C ALA A 125 17.70 1.81 5.16
N VAL A 126 16.43 1.48 4.91
CA VAL A 126 15.90 1.30 3.55
C VAL A 126 15.26 2.60 3.10
N GLY A 127 16.08 3.47 2.51
CA GLY A 127 15.63 4.66 1.79
C GLY A 127 15.11 4.31 0.39
N THR A 128 14.63 5.33 -0.34
CA THR A 128 14.04 5.17 -1.68
C THR A 128 15.00 4.58 -2.73
N SER A 129 16.31 4.72 -2.53
CA SER A 129 17.34 4.21 -3.45
C SER A 129 17.79 2.77 -3.16
N VAL A 130 17.35 2.17 -2.06
CA VAL A 130 17.86 0.87 -1.59
C VAL A 130 17.13 -0.30 -2.25
N LEU A 131 15.88 -0.07 -2.70
CA LEU A 131 15.12 -1.06 -3.43
C LEU A 131 15.35 -0.89 -4.93
N ALA A 132 15.85 -1.95 -5.57
CA ALA A 132 15.89 -1.99 -7.03
C ALA A 132 14.46 -1.95 -7.59
N ASP A 133 14.32 -1.44 -8.82
CA ASP A 133 13.05 -1.42 -9.53
C ASP A 133 12.43 -2.82 -9.57
N GLU A 134 11.12 -2.89 -9.36
CA GLU A 134 10.32 -4.13 -9.36
C GLU A 134 10.71 -5.18 -8.29
N SER A 135 11.62 -4.85 -7.37
CA SER A 135 12.06 -5.79 -6.33
C SER A 135 10.96 -6.18 -5.34
N VAL A 136 9.89 -5.40 -5.22
CA VAL A 136 8.72 -5.70 -4.39
C VAL A 136 7.57 -6.22 -5.26
N THR A 137 7.52 -7.55 -5.41
CA THR A 137 6.44 -8.25 -6.14
C THR A 137 5.21 -8.45 -5.24
N ALA A 138 4.04 -8.70 -5.83
CA ALA A 138 2.81 -8.98 -5.08
C ALA A 138 2.97 -10.06 -3.99
N GLY A 139 3.69 -11.16 -4.27
CA GLY A 139 3.92 -12.22 -3.29
C GLY A 139 4.81 -11.84 -2.10
N LYS A 140 5.48 -10.68 -2.13
CA LYS A 140 6.24 -10.12 -1.00
C LYS A 140 5.40 -9.22 -0.11
N LEU A 141 4.20 -8.86 -0.55
CA LEU A 141 3.22 -8.12 0.25
C LEU A 141 2.35 -9.13 0.99
N ALA A 142 2.29 -9.01 2.31
CA ALA A 142 1.33 -9.78 3.10
C ALA A 142 -0.11 -9.32 2.78
N ALA A 143 -1.08 -10.14 3.17
CA ALA A 143 -2.48 -9.71 3.14
C ALA A 143 -2.64 -8.41 3.96
N ASP A 144 -3.44 -7.48 3.42
CA ASP A 144 -3.73 -6.16 4.03
C ASP A 144 -2.52 -5.26 4.29
N ALA A 145 -1.36 -5.56 3.70
CA ALA A 145 -0.13 -4.78 3.91
C ALA A 145 -0.21 -3.35 3.33
N VAL A 146 -1.11 -3.11 2.37
CA VAL A 146 -1.32 -1.79 1.74
C VAL A 146 -2.58 -1.15 2.31
N GLU A 147 -2.39 -0.29 3.31
CA GLU A 147 -3.48 0.50 3.90
C GLU A 147 -3.88 1.67 2.98
N THR A 148 -5.10 2.18 3.15
CA THR A 148 -5.63 3.33 2.38
C THR A 148 -4.67 4.52 2.36
N ALA A 149 -4.07 4.85 3.51
CA ALA A 149 -3.14 5.98 3.63
C ALA A 149 -1.82 5.79 2.85
N LYS A 150 -1.54 4.59 2.33
CA LYS A 150 -0.38 4.29 1.48
C LYS A 150 -0.69 4.46 -0.01
N ILE A 151 -1.95 4.66 -0.37
CA ILE A 151 -2.39 4.96 -1.72
C ILE A 151 -2.62 6.46 -1.78
N LEU A 152 -1.81 7.15 -2.59
CA LEU A 152 -1.99 8.58 -2.82
C LEU A 152 -3.29 8.85 -3.59
N ASP A 153 -3.81 10.06 -3.44
CA ASP A 153 -4.89 10.55 -4.29
C ASP A 153 -4.51 10.40 -5.77
N ASP A 154 -5.48 9.99 -6.58
CA ASP A 154 -5.32 9.70 -8.01
C ASP A 154 -4.31 8.60 -8.38
N ALA A 155 -3.78 7.86 -7.39
CA ALA A 155 -2.83 6.78 -7.66
C ALA A 155 -3.47 5.59 -8.39
N VAL A 156 -4.79 5.37 -8.24
CA VAL A 156 -5.52 4.30 -8.94
C VAL A 156 -6.24 4.89 -10.16
N THR A 157 -5.59 4.84 -11.32
CA THR A 157 -6.13 5.33 -12.60
C THR A 157 -6.91 4.24 -13.33
N GLY A 158 -7.71 4.63 -14.33
CA GLY A 158 -8.53 3.70 -15.14
C GLY A 158 -7.81 2.43 -15.60
N PRO A 159 -6.61 2.50 -16.20
CA PRO A 159 -5.86 1.30 -16.62
C PRO A 159 -5.44 0.34 -15.49
N LYS A 160 -5.46 0.78 -14.22
CA LYS A 160 -5.19 -0.08 -13.06
C LYS A 160 -6.43 -0.83 -12.57
N ILE A 161 -7.60 -0.51 -13.14
CA ILE A 161 -8.89 -1.11 -12.83
C ILE A 161 -9.26 -2.04 -13.99
N ALA A 162 -9.55 -3.30 -13.70
CA ALA A 162 -9.97 -4.25 -14.73
C ALA A 162 -11.40 -3.94 -15.20
N ASP A 163 -11.65 -4.11 -16.50
CA ASP A 163 -12.98 -3.89 -17.07
C ASP A 163 -14.03 -4.75 -16.36
N GLY A 164 -15.13 -4.11 -15.94
CA GLY A 164 -16.22 -4.77 -15.23
C GLY A 164 -15.96 -5.14 -13.76
N SER A 165 -14.80 -4.81 -13.18
CA SER A 165 -14.52 -5.08 -11.76
C SER A 165 -15.31 -4.18 -10.80
N ILE A 166 -15.81 -3.04 -11.29
CA ILE A 166 -16.64 -2.11 -10.54
C ILE A 166 -18.11 -2.44 -10.79
N ALA A 167 -18.75 -3.09 -9.81
CA ALA A 167 -20.17 -3.34 -9.79
C ALA A 167 -20.94 -2.14 -9.22
N ALA A 168 -22.26 -2.08 -9.45
CA ALA A 168 -23.12 -1.05 -8.89
C ALA A 168 -23.01 -0.93 -7.36
N ALA A 169 -22.76 -2.04 -6.64
CA ALA A 169 -22.55 -2.05 -5.20
C ALA A 169 -21.23 -1.41 -4.75
N HIS A 170 -20.20 -1.35 -5.61
CA HIS A 170 -18.91 -0.71 -5.32
C HIS A 170 -18.97 0.80 -5.47
N VAL A 171 -19.90 1.29 -6.28
CA VAL A 171 -20.22 2.71 -6.35
C VAL A 171 -21.23 2.98 -5.24
N ALA A 172 -20.72 3.33 -4.05
CA ALA A 172 -21.56 4.07 -3.11
C ALA A 172 -22.18 5.23 -3.90
N ASN A 173 -23.49 5.42 -3.80
CA ASN A 173 -24.25 6.41 -4.57
C ASN A 173 -23.72 7.82 -4.24
N ALA A 174 -22.56 8.17 -4.80
CA ALA A 174 -21.84 9.42 -4.64
C ALA A 174 -22.50 10.53 -5.46
N ALA A 175 -23.70 10.28 -5.98
CA ALA A 175 -24.60 11.30 -6.47
C ALA A 175 -25.34 12.02 -5.31
N ALA A 176 -24.72 12.09 -4.13
CA ALA A 176 -25.13 12.97 -3.05
C ALA A 176 -24.66 14.43 -3.25
N GLY A 177 -23.70 14.68 -4.17
CA GLY A 177 -23.20 16.04 -4.48
C GLY A 177 -23.85 16.72 -5.69
N VAL A 178 -24.35 15.94 -6.64
CA VAL A 178 -25.22 16.37 -7.74
C VAL A 178 -26.43 15.47 -7.60
N GLY A 179 -27.52 15.99 -7.03
CA GLY A 179 -28.68 15.20 -6.61
C GLY A 179 -28.95 14.02 -7.54
N ALA A 180 -28.94 12.81 -7.00
CA ALA A 180 -28.82 11.58 -7.76
C ALA A 180 -29.69 11.57 -9.03
N LEU A 181 -29.02 11.49 -10.18
CA LEU A 181 -29.69 11.30 -11.46
C LEU A 181 -30.06 9.83 -11.56
N VAL A 182 -31.35 9.54 -11.62
CA VAL A 182 -31.91 8.21 -11.79
C VAL A 182 -32.46 8.12 -13.21
N ALA A 183 -32.09 7.06 -13.92
CA ALA A 183 -32.72 6.69 -15.18
C ALA A 183 -33.79 5.64 -14.90
N ILE A 184 -35.03 5.93 -15.29
CA ILE A 184 -36.19 5.05 -15.09
C ILE A 184 -36.69 4.64 -16.46
N HIS A 185 -36.76 3.34 -16.69
CA HIS A 185 -37.12 2.70 -17.95
C HIS A 185 -38.48 2.02 -17.80
N LEU A 186 -39.48 2.47 -18.56
CA LEU A 186 -40.86 2.03 -18.41
C LEU A 186 -41.42 1.60 -19.77
N PRO A 187 -41.59 0.29 -20.01
CA PRO A 187 -42.19 -0.20 -21.24
C PRO A 187 -43.69 0.09 -21.28
N PHE A 188 -44.23 0.29 -22.48
CA PHE A 188 -45.67 0.35 -22.74
C PHE A 188 -46.01 -0.45 -24.00
N THR A 189 -47.14 -1.16 -23.95
CA THR A 189 -47.56 -2.09 -25.00
C THR A 189 -48.72 -1.54 -25.82
N ALA A 190 -48.80 -1.94 -27.10
CA ALA A 190 -49.91 -1.56 -27.96
C ALA A 190 -51.22 -2.23 -27.51
N GLY A 191 -52.30 -1.47 -27.50
CA GLY A 191 -53.68 -1.95 -27.41
C GLY A 191 -54.36 -1.97 -28.78
N VAL A 192 -55.70 -1.97 -28.78
CA VAL A 192 -56.48 -1.80 -30.01
C VAL A 192 -56.41 -0.32 -30.41
N GLY A 193 -55.68 -0.01 -31.47
CA GLY A 193 -55.44 1.37 -31.92
C GLY A 193 -56.71 2.10 -32.40
N GLY A 194 -56.57 3.41 -32.62
CA GLY A 194 -57.61 4.30 -33.13
C GLY A 194 -58.19 5.28 -32.10
N SER A 195 -57.85 5.13 -30.82
CA SER A 195 -58.31 6.01 -29.73
C SER A 195 -57.15 6.44 -28.85
N ALA A 196 -57.17 7.67 -28.35
CA ALA A 196 -56.17 8.17 -27.41
C ALA A 196 -56.41 7.62 -25.99
N ASP A 197 -55.34 7.24 -25.29
CA ASP A 197 -55.39 6.66 -23.96
C ASP A 197 -54.23 7.11 -23.06
N ASP A 198 -54.32 6.78 -21.77
CA ASP A 198 -53.27 7.02 -20.79
C ASP A 198 -52.71 5.70 -20.28
N VAL A 199 -51.40 5.53 -20.39
CA VAL A 199 -50.69 4.43 -19.77
C VAL A 199 -50.20 4.90 -18.39
N THR A 200 -50.67 4.25 -17.32
CA THR A 200 -50.15 4.49 -15.97
C THR A 200 -48.72 3.98 -15.88
N LEU A 201 -47.77 4.89 -15.67
CA LEU A 201 -46.36 4.58 -15.46
C LEU A 201 -46.06 4.40 -13.97
N PHE A 202 -46.68 5.25 -13.14
CA PHE A 202 -46.67 5.17 -11.69
C PHE A 202 -48.07 5.46 -11.15
N ASP A 203 -48.51 4.68 -10.17
CA ASP A 203 -49.79 4.84 -9.49
C ASP A 203 -49.54 5.32 -8.05
N ALA A 204 -49.50 6.63 -7.86
CA ALA A 204 -49.27 7.30 -6.59
C ALA A 204 -48.09 6.74 -5.76
N ALA A 205 -47.02 6.33 -6.44
CA ALA A 205 -45.91 5.57 -5.85
C ALA A 205 -44.54 6.08 -6.32
N TRP A 206 -44.47 7.32 -6.81
CA TRP A 206 -43.19 7.90 -7.18
C TRP A 206 -42.29 8.07 -5.94
N PRO A 207 -41.05 7.56 -5.95
CA PRO A 207 -40.32 7.26 -4.71
C PRO A 207 -39.75 8.47 -3.95
N PHE A 208 -39.57 9.62 -4.60
CA PHE A 208 -38.98 10.81 -3.99
C PHE A 208 -39.30 12.06 -4.78
N LYS A 209 -39.29 13.23 -4.15
CA LYS A 209 -39.40 14.49 -4.89
C LYS A 209 -38.25 14.66 -5.89
N ALA A 210 -38.59 14.90 -7.15
CA ALA A 210 -37.62 14.91 -8.25
C ALA A 210 -37.83 16.07 -9.21
N ARG A 211 -36.76 16.53 -9.84
CA ARG A 211 -36.79 17.36 -11.04
C ARG A 211 -36.52 16.48 -12.25
N ILE A 212 -37.37 16.56 -13.27
CA ILE A 212 -37.12 15.90 -14.55
C ILE A 212 -35.98 16.64 -15.27
N VAL A 213 -34.93 15.91 -15.63
CA VAL A 213 -33.74 16.41 -16.32
C VAL A 213 -33.81 16.11 -17.81
N ASP A 214 -34.16 14.87 -18.16
CA ASP A 214 -34.43 14.45 -19.53
C ASP A 214 -35.62 13.49 -19.62
N VAL A 215 -36.30 13.45 -20.76
CA VAL A 215 -37.26 12.41 -21.11
C VAL A 215 -37.07 12.07 -22.59
N PHE A 216 -37.05 10.79 -22.91
CA PHE A 216 -37.14 10.34 -24.30
C PHE A 216 -38.01 9.10 -24.39
N ALA A 217 -38.60 8.90 -25.57
CA ALA A 217 -39.35 7.70 -25.88
C ALA A 217 -38.62 6.88 -26.94
N VAL A 218 -38.62 5.57 -26.80
CA VAL A 218 -38.23 4.63 -27.85
C VAL A 218 -39.51 4.04 -28.43
N ILE A 219 -39.90 4.48 -29.62
CA ILE A 219 -41.12 3.99 -30.29
C ILE A 219 -40.80 2.70 -31.02
N ALA A 220 -41.39 1.60 -30.55
CA ALA A 220 -41.25 0.27 -31.15
C ALA A 220 -42.39 -0.04 -32.14
N THR A 221 -43.57 0.52 -31.92
CA THR A 221 -44.71 0.46 -32.85
C THR A 221 -45.25 1.86 -33.03
N ALA A 222 -45.11 2.37 -34.25
CA ALA A 222 -45.51 3.72 -34.63
C ALA A 222 -46.91 3.72 -35.26
N VAL A 223 -47.63 4.83 -35.09
CA VAL A 223 -48.93 5.07 -35.73
C VAL A 223 -48.85 6.44 -36.39
N GLU A 224 -49.14 6.50 -37.69
CA GLU A 224 -48.93 7.70 -38.51
C GLU A 224 -49.61 8.94 -37.92
N ALA A 225 -48.87 10.06 -37.89
CA ALA A 225 -49.30 11.35 -37.35
C ALA A 225 -49.78 11.31 -35.88
N LYS A 226 -49.29 10.36 -35.08
CA LYS A 226 -49.56 10.26 -33.64
C LYS A 226 -48.38 10.71 -32.79
N THR A 227 -48.64 10.83 -31.50
CA THR A 227 -47.73 11.38 -30.51
C THR A 227 -47.91 10.69 -29.16
N ALA A 228 -46.87 10.76 -28.33
CA ALA A 228 -46.93 10.39 -26.92
C ALA A 228 -46.38 11.52 -26.06
N GLN A 229 -46.85 11.68 -24.83
CA GLN A 229 -46.41 12.77 -23.96
C GLN A 229 -46.51 12.37 -22.49
N LEU A 230 -45.50 12.74 -21.70
CA LEU A 230 -45.50 12.51 -20.26
C LEU A 230 -46.40 13.55 -19.57
N ARG A 231 -47.26 13.09 -18.64
CA ARG A 231 -48.23 13.93 -17.93
C ARG A 231 -48.38 13.54 -16.46
N ASP A 232 -48.73 14.53 -15.64
CA ASP A 232 -48.98 14.38 -14.20
C ASP A 232 -50.37 13.80 -13.89
N THR A 233 -51.32 13.93 -14.82
CA THR A 233 -52.73 13.58 -14.62
C THR A 233 -53.27 12.82 -15.81
N ALA A 234 -54.08 11.79 -15.54
CA ALA A 234 -54.81 11.05 -16.55
C ALA A 234 -55.91 11.89 -17.23
N GLY A 235 -56.44 11.40 -18.34
CA GLY A 235 -57.55 12.01 -19.09
C GLY A 235 -57.16 13.21 -19.95
N GLY A 236 -55.86 13.51 -20.07
CA GLY A 236 -55.38 14.65 -20.85
C GLY A 236 -55.64 16.04 -20.25
N ALA A 237 -56.16 16.12 -19.02
CA ALA A 237 -56.52 17.37 -18.34
C ALA A 237 -55.43 17.96 -17.41
N GLY A 238 -54.22 17.39 -17.40
CA GLY A 238 -53.10 17.82 -16.56
C GLY A 238 -51.99 18.60 -17.29
N SER A 239 -50.94 18.93 -16.55
CA SER A 239 -49.76 19.60 -17.11
C SER A 239 -48.92 18.60 -17.91
N ALA A 240 -48.40 19.06 -19.05
CA ALA A 240 -47.40 18.31 -19.79
C ALA A 240 -46.05 18.39 -19.06
N LEU A 241 -45.43 17.23 -18.82
CA LEU A 241 -44.10 17.09 -18.20
C LEU A 241 -42.99 16.87 -19.23
N SER A 242 -43.35 16.71 -20.50
CA SER A 242 -42.47 16.65 -21.66
C SER A 242 -43.13 17.32 -22.86
N ASP A 243 -42.39 17.59 -23.93
CA ASP A 243 -43.01 17.84 -25.23
C ASP A 243 -43.71 16.57 -25.74
N ALA A 244 -44.57 16.76 -26.74
CA ALA A 244 -45.15 15.63 -27.46
C ALA A 244 -44.07 14.99 -28.34
N PHE A 245 -43.72 13.74 -28.04
CA PHE A 245 -42.85 12.92 -28.87
C PHE A 245 -43.58 12.56 -30.17
N ASP A 246 -42.91 12.74 -31.32
CA ASP A 246 -43.39 12.20 -32.59
C ASP A 246 -43.45 10.67 -32.52
N ALA A 247 -44.64 10.11 -32.67
CA ALA A 247 -44.86 8.68 -32.67
C ALA A 247 -45.36 8.15 -34.04
N GLY A 248 -45.20 8.96 -35.09
CA GLY A 248 -45.45 8.58 -36.48
C GLY A 248 -44.37 7.69 -37.10
N SER A 249 -43.23 7.54 -36.44
CA SER A 249 -42.15 6.65 -36.87
C SER A 249 -41.43 5.99 -35.69
N THR A 250 -40.82 4.83 -35.93
CA THR A 250 -40.10 4.06 -34.91
C THR A 250 -38.75 4.70 -34.55
N GLY A 251 -38.19 4.35 -33.40
CA GLY A 251 -36.88 4.77 -32.93
C GLY A 251 -36.91 5.75 -31.76
N VAL A 252 -35.75 6.34 -31.46
CA VAL A 252 -35.58 7.25 -30.32
C VAL A 252 -36.14 8.63 -30.63
N LYS A 253 -37.03 9.11 -29.77
CA LYS A 253 -37.70 10.41 -29.83
C LYS A 253 -37.28 11.20 -28.61
N ARG A 254 -36.42 12.18 -28.84
CA ARG A 254 -35.92 13.05 -27.77
C ARG A 254 -36.92 14.15 -27.49
N ASN A 255 -37.01 14.55 -26.24
CA ASN A 255 -37.71 15.77 -25.88
C ASN A 255 -36.93 16.98 -26.45
N ALA A 256 -37.63 17.93 -27.07
CA ALA A 256 -36.99 19.08 -27.71
C ALA A 256 -36.71 20.20 -26.70
N ALA A 257 -37.56 20.35 -25.69
CA ALA A 257 -37.38 21.23 -24.55
C ALA A 257 -37.89 20.57 -23.26
N ILE A 258 -37.04 20.57 -22.23
CA ILE A 258 -37.52 20.41 -20.85
C ILE A 258 -37.51 21.80 -20.27
N THR A 259 -38.69 22.40 -20.26
CA THR A 259 -38.91 23.64 -19.52
C THR A 259 -38.48 23.34 -18.08
N ALA A 260 -37.53 24.11 -17.56
CA ALA A 260 -36.70 23.82 -16.38
C ALA A 260 -37.44 23.68 -15.02
N THR A 261 -38.73 23.38 -15.03
CA THR A 261 -39.66 23.41 -13.89
C THR A 261 -40.55 22.17 -13.75
N SER A 262 -40.42 21.13 -14.59
CA SER A 262 -41.18 19.89 -14.41
C SER A 262 -40.65 19.09 -13.21
N THR A 263 -41.23 19.35 -12.04
CA THR A 263 -40.98 18.61 -10.80
C THR A 263 -42.08 17.57 -10.57
N ILE A 264 -41.69 16.41 -10.03
CA ILE A 264 -42.59 15.34 -9.60
C ILE A 264 -42.50 15.27 -8.08
N ASP A 265 -43.63 15.36 -7.39
CA ASP A 265 -43.67 15.18 -5.93
C ASP A 265 -43.50 13.70 -5.55
N ALA A 266 -43.11 13.45 -4.30
CA ALA A 266 -43.17 12.08 -3.77
C ALA A 266 -44.63 11.59 -3.81
N ASP A 267 -44.81 10.30 -4.09
CA ASP A 267 -46.11 9.64 -4.22
C ASP A 267 -47.02 10.19 -5.32
N ALA A 268 -46.46 10.94 -6.28
CA ALA A 268 -47.20 11.37 -7.45
C ALA A 268 -47.52 10.19 -8.39
N SER A 269 -48.64 10.29 -9.11
CA SER A 269 -48.91 9.45 -10.26
C SER A 269 -48.27 10.05 -11.51
N LEU A 270 -47.93 9.18 -12.45
CA LEU A 270 -47.32 9.59 -13.71
C LEU A 270 -47.94 8.77 -14.86
N PHE A 271 -48.26 9.46 -15.94
CA PHE A 271 -48.94 8.87 -17.07
C PHE A 271 -48.22 9.19 -18.37
N LEU A 272 -48.21 8.23 -19.29
CA LEU A 272 -47.91 8.48 -20.69
C LEU A 272 -49.21 8.62 -21.45
N ARG A 273 -49.57 9.84 -21.85
CA ARG A 273 -50.69 10.08 -22.75
C ARG A 273 -50.25 9.72 -24.16
N ARG A 274 -50.93 8.77 -24.80
CA ARG A 274 -50.74 8.43 -26.21
C ARG A 274 -51.92 8.97 -26.99
N SER A 275 -51.68 9.58 -28.16
CA SER A 275 -52.78 10.00 -29.03
C SER A 275 -53.40 8.83 -29.81
N ASP A 276 -52.82 7.64 -29.68
CA ASP A 276 -53.36 6.37 -30.17
C ASP A 276 -52.85 5.20 -29.32
N SER A 277 -53.76 4.38 -28.83
CA SER A 277 -53.49 3.17 -28.04
C SER A 277 -52.71 2.09 -28.82
N GLY A 278 -52.64 2.18 -30.16
CA GLY A 278 -51.85 1.29 -31.00
C GLY A 278 -50.34 1.52 -30.92
N LEU A 279 -49.89 2.59 -30.26
CA LEU A 279 -48.46 2.88 -30.06
C LEU A 279 -47.85 1.90 -29.05
N ALA A 280 -46.61 1.46 -29.27
CA ALA A 280 -45.84 0.66 -28.30
C ALA A 280 -44.39 1.13 -28.23
N GLY A 281 -43.74 0.87 -27.11
CA GLY A 281 -42.37 1.30 -26.91
C GLY A 281 -41.94 1.33 -25.45
N GLU A 282 -41.05 2.25 -25.17
CA GLU A 282 -40.50 2.49 -23.84
C GLU A 282 -40.36 3.99 -23.63
N VAL A 283 -40.69 4.47 -22.43
CA VAL A 283 -40.36 5.83 -22.01
C VAL A 283 -39.22 5.76 -21.01
N VAL A 284 -38.22 6.60 -21.20
CA VAL A 284 -37.08 6.74 -20.30
C VAL A 284 -37.10 8.13 -19.70
N ILE A 285 -37.07 8.18 -18.37
CA ILE A 285 -37.10 9.42 -17.58
C ILE A 285 -35.77 9.53 -16.84
N LEU A 286 -35.04 10.62 -17.10
CA LEU A 286 -33.89 11.01 -16.30
C LEU A 286 -34.36 12.01 -15.26
N ALA A 287 -34.34 11.61 -13.99
CA ALA A 287 -34.85 12.40 -12.88
C ALA A 287 -33.75 12.65 -11.85
N GLN A 288 -33.58 13.90 -11.44
CA GLN A 288 -32.70 14.29 -10.37
C GLN A 288 -33.49 14.41 -9.07
N ARG A 289 -33.07 13.66 -8.04
CA ARG A 289 -33.63 13.84 -6.70
C ARG A 289 -33.36 15.26 -6.19
N ILE A 290 -34.39 15.90 -5.65
CA ILE A 290 -34.32 17.24 -5.02
C ILE A 290 -34.84 17.16 -3.58
N ALA A 291 -34.48 18.17 -2.78
CA ALA A 291 -34.88 18.29 -1.38
C ALA A 291 -36.36 18.70 -1.22
#